data_AF-A0A1Q6VFX5-F1
#
_entry.id   AF-A0A1Q6VFX5-F1
#
_cell.length_a   1.000
_cell.length_b   1.000
_cell.length_c   1.000
_cell.angle_alpha   90.00
_cell.angle_beta   90.00
_cell.angle_gamma   90.00
#
_symmetry.space_group_name_H-M   'P 1'
#
loop_
_entity.id
_entity.type
_entity.pdbx_description
1 polymer ?
#
loop_
_entity_poly.entity_id
_entity_poly.type
_entity_poly.pdbx_seq_one_letter_code
_entity_poly.pdbx_strand_id
1 'polypeptide(L)'
;MGTKILRVTSAIGLVCLALASCDTPVGQGAAWGAATGAIIGGAATGHVRGASIGAAAGAAAGALTGAAIEQDQAERYGPPPPGGFPYARWAGTPGLYYSPYTGRVYDLRGVPPGGLTRDVDTGRLFRKP
;
A
#
# COMPACT_ATOMS: atom_id res chain seq x y z
N MET A 1 -20.24 -22.84 -21.72
CA MET A 1 -18.85 -22.48 -21.34
C MET A 1 -18.71 -21.27 -20.42
N GLY A 2 -19.72 -20.37 -20.30
CA GLY A 2 -19.59 -19.11 -19.54
C GLY A 2 -19.63 -19.18 -18.00
N THR A 3 -20.25 -20.20 -17.40
CA THR A 3 -20.41 -20.29 -15.92
C THR A 3 -19.13 -20.61 -15.16
N LYS A 4 -18.20 -21.37 -15.76
CA LYS A 4 -16.88 -21.65 -15.16
C LYS A 4 -15.99 -20.40 -15.17
N ILE A 5 -16.02 -19.63 -16.25
CA ILE A 5 -15.24 -18.39 -16.38
C ILE A 5 -15.73 -17.35 -15.35
N LEU A 6 -17.05 -17.18 -15.19
CA LEU A 6 -17.63 -16.25 -14.20
C LEU A 6 -17.26 -16.60 -12.74
N ARG A 7 -17.18 -17.90 -12.41
CA ARG A 7 -16.76 -18.34 -11.07
C ARG A 7 -15.29 -18.08 -10.81
N VAL A 8 -14.44 -18.28 -11.83
CA VAL A 8 -12.99 -18.04 -11.73
C VAL A 8 -12.71 -16.55 -11.60
N THR A 9 -13.36 -15.69 -12.39
CA THR A 9 -13.21 -14.23 -12.27
C THR A 9 -13.77 -13.70 -10.95
N SER A 10 -14.91 -14.21 -10.47
CA SER A 10 -15.45 -13.83 -9.17
C SER A 10 -14.56 -14.27 -8.00
N ALA A 11 -13.99 -15.48 -8.05
CA ALA A 11 -13.06 -15.96 -7.02
C ALA A 11 -11.75 -15.17 -7.01
N ILE A 12 -11.20 -14.85 -8.18
CA ILE A 12 -10.00 -14.00 -8.31
C ILE A 12 -10.29 -12.59 -7.80
N GLY A 13 -11.43 -12.00 -8.17
CA GLY A 13 -11.85 -10.69 -7.67
C GLY A 13 -12.03 -10.66 -6.15
N LEU A 14 -12.61 -11.71 -5.57
CA LEU A 14 -12.78 -11.84 -4.12
C LEU A 14 -11.45 -11.96 -3.38
N VAL A 15 -10.48 -12.69 -3.96
CA VAL A 15 -9.12 -12.83 -3.42
C VAL A 15 -8.34 -11.51 -3.52
N CYS A 16 -8.43 -10.79 -4.64
CA CYS A 16 -7.84 -9.47 -4.79
C CYS A 16 -8.44 -8.45 -3.81
N LEU A 17 -9.76 -8.49 -3.56
CA LEU A 17 -10.40 -7.64 -2.55
C LEU A 17 -9.96 -8.00 -1.12
N ALA A 18 -9.77 -9.29 -0.83
CA ALA A 18 -9.27 -9.73 0.48
C ALA A 18 -7.80 -9.33 0.71
N LEU A 19 -6.97 -9.38 -0.33
CA LEU A 19 -5.57 -8.93 -0.29
C LEU A 19 -5.45 -7.40 -0.20
N ALA A 20 -6.33 -6.65 -0.89
CA ALA A 20 -6.40 -5.19 -0.77
C ALA A 20 -6.90 -4.72 0.61
N SER A 21 -7.64 -5.56 1.33
CA SER A 21 -8.14 -5.26 2.68
C SER A 21 -7.03 -5.14 3.74
N CYS A 22 -5.84 -5.69 3.47
CA CYS A 22 -4.62 -5.39 4.21
C CYS A 22 -3.76 -4.49 3.31
N ASP A 23 -3.86 -3.17 3.52
CA ASP A 23 -3.09 -2.12 2.84
C ASP A 23 -1.59 -2.26 3.19
N THR A 24 -0.99 -3.32 2.66
CA THR A 24 0.38 -3.73 2.92
C THR A 24 1.21 -3.38 1.69
N PRO A 25 2.43 -2.86 1.87
CA PRO A 25 3.34 -2.58 0.76
C PRO A 25 3.57 -3.82 -0.11
N VAL A 26 3.61 -5.01 0.51
CA VAL A 26 3.72 -6.32 -0.13
C VAL A 26 2.57 -6.60 -1.09
N GLY A 27 1.33 -6.43 -0.63
CA GLY A 27 0.12 -6.72 -1.42
C GLY A 27 -0.01 -5.78 -2.62
N GLN A 28 0.24 -4.47 -2.43
CA GLN A 28 0.21 -3.49 -3.50
C GLN A 28 1.30 -3.74 -4.54
N GLY A 29 2.53 -4.03 -4.09
CA GLY A 29 3.65 -4.37 -4.98
C GLY A 29 3.36 -5.64 -5.79
N ALA A 30 2.89 -6.71 -5.13
CA ALA A 30 2.55 -7.96 -5.79
C ALA A 30 1.39 -7.81 -6.80
N ALA A 31 0.37 -7.01 -6.48
CA ALA A 31 -0.77 -6.79 -7.36
C ALA A 31 -0.36 -6.04 -8.64
N TRP A 32 0.38 -4.93 -8.51
CA TRP A 32 0.89 -4.18 -9.67
C TRP A 32 1.89 -5.02 -10.47
N GLY A 33 2.79 -5.73 -9.80
CA GLY A 33 3.72 -6.64 -10.43
C GLY A 33 3.01 -7.74 -11.22
N ALA A 34 1.98 -8.36 -10.65
CA ALA A 34 1.17 -9.37 -11.32
C ALA A 34 0.46 -8.82 -12.56
N ALA A 35 -0.17 -7.65 -12.45
CA ALA A 35 -0.90 -7.03 -13.55
C ALA A 35 0.05 -6.68 -14.72
N THR A 36 1.16 -5.99 -14.42
CA THR A 36 2.15 -5.61 -15.43
C THR A 36 2.82 -6.84 -16.04
N GLY A 37 3.18 -7.82 -15.22
CA GLY A 37 3.78 -9.07 -15.67
C GLY A 37 2.85 -9.89 -16.57
N ALA A 38 1.54 -9.93 -16.26
CA ALA A 38 0.55 -10.60 -17.09
C ALA A 38 0.41 -9.96 -18.47
N ILE A 39 0.43 -8.63 -18.55
CA ILE A 39 0.33 -7.89 -19.80
C ILE A 39 1.58 -8.17 -20.66
N ILE A 40 2.77 -8.05 -20.08
CA ILE A 40 4.03 -8.27 -20.81
C ILE A 40 4.13 -9.73 -21.25
N GLY A 41 3.85 -10.68 -20.36
CA GLY A 41 3.90 -12.11 -20.67
C GLY A 41 2.87 -12.53 -21.72
N GLY A 42 1.67 -11.93 -21.68
CA GLY A 42 0.62 -12.15 -22.68
C GLY A 42 0.97 -11.55 -24.04
N ALA A 43 1.52 -10.33 -24.07
CA ALA A 43 1.92 -9.65 -25.29
C ALA A 43 3.14 -10.31 -25.95
N ALA A 44 4.12 -10.77 -25.17
CA ALA A 44 5.35 -11.36 -25.68
C ALA A 44 5.14 -12.78 -26.26
N THR A 45 4.26 -13.59 -25.65
CA THR A 45 4.08 -14.98 -26.09
C THR A 45 2.77 -15.23 -26.84
N GLY A 46 1.83 -14.29 -26.85
CA GLY A 46 0.52 -14.43 -27.51
C GLY A 46 -0.40 -15.50 -26.90
N HIS A 47 -0.10 -16.00 -25.70
CA HIS A 47 -0.82 -17.11 -25.07
C HIS A 47 -1.01 -16.86 -23.56
N VAL A 48 -2.13 -17.35 -23.04
CA VAL A 48 -2.48 -17.27 -21.60
C VAL A 48 -1.41 -17.88 -20.67
N ARG A 49 -0.60 -18.83 -21.16
CA ARG A 49 0.53 -19.37 -20.38
C ARG A 49 1.60 -18.31 -20.12
N GLY A 50 2.00 -17.52 -21.11
CA GLY A 50 2.97 -16.45 -20.91
C GLY A 50 2.43 -15.37 -19.98
N ALA A 51 1.15 -15.03 -20.09
CA ALA A 51 0.48 -14.14 -19.14
C ALA A 51 0.54 -14.68 -17.70
N SER A 52 0.29 -15.98 -17.49
CA SER A 52 0.36 -16.57 -16.14
C SER A 52 1.78 -16.60 -15.56
N ILE A 53 2.79 -16.87 -16.39
CA ILE A 53 4.20 -16.88 -15.97
C ILE A 53 4.65 -15.46 -15.63
N GLY A 54 4.31 -14.49 -16.48
CA GLY A 54 4.61 -13.09 -16.24
C GLY A 54 3.89 -12.57 -14.99
N ALA A 55 2.62 -12.95 -14.78
CA ALA A 55 1.89 -12.60 -13.58
C ALA A 55 2.54 -13.16 -12.31
N ALA A 56 2.95 -14.43 -12.32
CA ALA A 56 3.60 -15.06 -11.17
C ALA A 56 4.97 -14.44 -10.87
N ALA A 57 5.79 -14.21 -11.91
CA ALA A 57 7.10 -13.57 -11.76
C ALA A 57 6.97 -12.12 -11.27
N GLY A 58 6.05 -11.36 -11.85
CA GLY A 58 5.75 -9.99 -11.45
C GLY A 58 5.19 -9.91 -10.03
N ALA A 59 4.29 -10.82 -9.65
CA ALA A 59 3.78 -10.92 -8.29
C ALA A 59 4.90 -11.19 -7.27
N ALA A 60 5.79 -12.13 -7.58
CA ALA A 60 6.92 -12.47 -6.70
C ALA A 60 7.88 -11.28 -6.55
N ALA A 61 8.25 -10.62 -7.64
CA ALA A 61 9.13 -9.45 -7.61
C ALA A 61 8.49 -8.29 -6.84
N GLY A 62 7.20 -8.03 -7.08
CA GLY A 62 6.43 -7.02 -6.39
C GLY A 62 6.26 -7.31 -4.89
N ALA A 63 6.03 -8.57 -4.52
CA ALA A 63 5.94 -9.01 -3.14
C ALA A 63 7.27 -8.85 -2.41
N LEU A 64 8.39 -9.25 -3.02
CA LEU A 64 9.73 -9.08 -2.44
C LEU A 64 10.08 -7.61 -2.23
N THR A 65 9.76 -6.76 -3.22
CA THR A 65 9.98 -5.32 -3.12
C THR A 65 9.14 -4.71 -2.01
N GLY A 66 7.84 -5.06 -1.94
CA GLY A 66 6.97 -4.60 -0.87
C GLY A 66 7.42 -5.11 0.52
N ALA A 67 7.96 -6.33 0.60
CA ALA A 67 8.48 -6.88 1.84
C ALA A 67 9.75 -6.15 2.29
N ALA A 68 10.64 -5.81 1.34
CA ALA A 68 11.82 -5.00 1.62
C ALA A 68 11.44 -3.58 2.09
N ILE A 69 10.40 -2.98 1.50
CA ILE A 69 9.86 -1.68 1.94
C ILE A 69 9.28 -1.81 3.35
N GLU A 70 8.52 -2.86 3.64
CA GLU A 70 7.95 -3.08 4.96
C GLU A 70 9.02 -3.30 6.04
N GLN A 71 10.10 -4.02 5.71
CA GLN A 71 11.27 -4.16 6.56
C GLN A 71 12.00 -2.84 6.78
N ASP A 72 12.27 -2.07 5.72
CA ASP A 72 12.86 -0.73 5.83
C ASP A 72 11.99 0.21 6.68
N GLN A 73 10.66 0.10 6.53
CA GLN A 73 9.73 0.88 7.35
C GLN A 73 9.71 0.44 8.81
N ALA A 74 9.74 -0.86 9.09
CA ALA A 74 9.83 -1.38 10.44
C ALA A 74 11.14 -0.97 11.13
N GLU A 75 12.25 -0.96 10.39
CA GLU A 75 13.57 -0.54 10.88
C GLU A 75 13.65 0.98 11.08
N ARG A 76 13.10 1.79 10.16
CA ARG A 76 13.11 3.26 10.26
C ARG A 76 12.09 3.84 11.24
N TYR A 77 10.90 3.25 11.32
CA TYR A 77 9.74 3.87 11.99
C TYR A 77 9.23 3.06 13.19
N GLY A 78 9.73 1.84 13.39
CA GLY A 78 9.21 0.90 14.37
C GLY A 78 7.91 0.22 13.91
N PRO A 79 7.53 -0.90 14.53
CA PRO A 79 6.30 -1.61 14.16
C PRO A 79 5.09 -0.67 14.33
N PRO A 80 4.14 -0.65 13.36
CA PRO A 80 2.94 0.17 13.48
C PRO A 80 2.21 -0.17 14.79
N PRO A 81 1.89 0.82 15.64
CA PRO A 81 1.24 0.55 16.90
C PRO A 81 -0.14 -0.09 16.66
N PRO A 82 -0.53 -1.11 17.45
CA PRO A 82 -1.87 -1.69 17.38
C PRO A 82 -2.91 -0.60 17.67
N GLY A 83 -3.60 -0.13 16.63
CA GLY A 83 -4.49 1.05 16.68
C GLY A 83 -4.19 2.14 15.64
N GLY A 84 -3.09 2.02 14.89
CA GLY A 84 -2.73 2.95 13.83
C GLY A 84 -2.10 4.25 14.33
N PHE A 85 -1.73 5.13 13.40
CA PHE A 85 -1.11 6.41 13.72
C PHE A 85 -2.16 7.41 14.21
N PRO A 86 -1.91 8.12 15.33
CA PRO A 86 -2.82 9.13 15.84
C PRO A 86 -2.99 10.29 14.85
N TYR A 87 -4.20 10.84 14.80
CA TYR A 87 -4.51 12.01 13.98
C TYR A 87 -3.94 13.29 14.59
N ALA A 88 -3.45 14.18 13.73
CA ALA A 88 -3.05 15.52 14.08
C ALA A 88 -4.28 16.36 14.47
N ARG A 89 -4.14 17.19 15.50
CA ARG A 89 -5.24 18.06 15.97
C ARG A 89 -5.21 19.37 15.20
N TRP A 90 -6.36 19.86 14.73
CA TRP A 90 -6.42 21.13 14.02
C TRP A 90 -5.92 22.30 14.89
N ALA A 91 -5.04 23.15 14.33
CA ALA A 91 -4.34 24.16 15.11
C ALA A 91 -4.96 25.56 15.11
N GLY A 92 -6.19 25.71 14.60
CA GLY A 92 -6.83 27.03 14.48
C GLY A 92 -6.54 27.75 13.16
N THR A 93 -5.51 27.33 12.43
CA THR A 93 -5.13 27.91 11.14
C THR A 93 -5.28 26.87 10.03
N PRO A 94 -5.86 27.22 8.86
CA PRO A 94 -5.98 26.31 7.72
C PRO A 94 -4.63 25.71 7.33
N GLY A 95 -4.56 24.38 7.32
CA GLY A 95 -3.34 23.66 6.95
C GLY A 95 -2.31 23.47 8.07
N LEU A 96 -2.47 24.13 9.22
CA LEU A 96 -1.63 23.92 10.39
C LEU A 96 -2.29 22.94 11.35
N TYR A 97 -1.53 21.94 11.81
CA TYR A 97 -2.00 20.93 12.74
C TYR A 97 -0.97 20.67 13.85
N TYR A 98 -1.46 20.42 15.06
CA TYR A 98 -0.66 20.02 16.20
C TYR A 98 -0.30 18.53 16.12
N SER A 99 0.98 18.22 16.31
CA SER A 99 1.44 16.86 16.55
C SER A 99 0.78 16.30 17.82
N PRO A 100 0.28 15.06 17.79
CA PRO A 100 -0.32 14.41 18.95
C PRO A 100 0.71 14.01 20.02
N TYR A 101 2.01 14.08 19.72
CA TYR A 101 3.07 13.67 20.64
C TYR A 101 3.68 14.84 21.41
N THR A 102 4.02 15.93 20.70
CA THR A 102 4.74 17.07 21.27
C THR A 102 3.90 18.34 21.34
N GLY A 103 2.74 18.37 20.67
CA GLY A 103 1.94 19.58 20.54
C GLY A 103 2.59 20.65 19.66
N ARG A 104 3.62 20.32 18.87
CA ARG A 104 4.18 21.26 17.89
C ARG A 104 3.28 21.42 16.68
N VAL A 105 3.27 22.63 16.13
CA VAL A 105 2.53 22.95 14.91
C VAL A 105 3.34 22.51 13.69
N TYR A 106 2.69 21.74 12.82
CA TYR A 106 3.20 21.33 11.53
C TYR A 106 2.30 21.87 10.41
N ASP A 107 2.93 22.31 9.34
CA ASP A 107 2.24 22.68 8.11
C ASP A 107 1.98 21.43 7.26
N LEU A 108 0.72 21.00 7.22
CA LEU A 108 0.26 19.83 6.48
C LEU A 108 -0.46 20.21 5.18
N ARG A 109 -0.27 21.42 4.64
CA ARG A 109 -0.90 21.83 3.37
C ARG A 109 -0.49 20.96 2.19
N GLY A 110 0.78 20.54 2.15
CA GLY A 110 1.32 19.65 1.11
C GLY A 110 1.00 18.16 1.32
N VAL A 111 0.39 17.80 2.44
CA VAL A 111 0.12 16.40 2.79
C VAL A 111 -1.33 16.06 2.43
N PRO A 112 -1.59 14.99 1.66
CA PRO A 112 -2.95 14.57 1.34
C PRO A 112 -3.71 14.17 2.62
N PRO A 113 -5.06 14.26 2.64
CA PRO A 113 -5.86 13.80 3.77
C PRO A 113 -5.58 12.31 4.05
N GLY A 114 -5.38 11.96 5.33
CA GLY A 114 -4.91 10.63 5.74
C GLY A 114 -3.41 10.37 5.55
N GLY A 115 -2.68 11.30 4.93
CA GLY A 115 -1.24 11.24 4.75
C GLY A 115 -0.48 11.28 6.07
N LEU A 116 0.64 10.57 6.12
CA LEU A 116 1.50 10.49 7.29
C LEU A 116 2.54 11.60 7.28
N THR A 117 2.76 12.22 8.42
CA THR A 117 3.81 13.23 8.64
C THR A 117 4.62 12.86 9.87
N ARG A 118 5.92 13.14 9.82
CA ARG A 118 6.86 12.82 10.89
C ARG A 118 7.02 14.00 11.84
N ASP A 119 6.90 13.74 13.13
CA ASP A 119 7.31 14.67 14.17
C ASP A 119 8.84 14.69 14.26
N VAL A 120 9.45 15.86 14.11
CA VAL A 120 10.90 16.07 14.13
C VAL A 120 11.50 15.71 15.49
N ASP A 121 10.78 15.96 16.58
CA ASP A 121 11.32 15.84 17.94
C ASP A 121 11.27 14.40 18.47
N THR A 122 10.18 13.68 18.18
CA THR A 122 9.99 12.31 18.65
C THR A 122 10.29 11.27 17.57
N GLY A 123 10.43 11.70 16.31
CA GLY A 123 10.57 10.83 15.15
C GLY A 123 9.31 10.04 14.80
N ARG A 124 8.20 10.22 15.54
CA ARG A 124 6.97 9.44 15.39
C ARG A 124 6.09 9.98 14.27
N LEU A 125 5.37 9.09 13.61
CA LEU A 125 4.45 9.43 12.52
C LEU A 125 3.05 9.73 13.07
N PHE A 126 2.39 10.73 12.49
CA PHE A 126 1.00 11.08 12.78
C PHE A 126 0.24 11.33 11.47
N ARG A 127 -1.08 11.10 11.48
CA ARG A 127 -1.94 11.28 10.30
C ARG A 127 -2.49 12.68 10.22
N LYS A 128 -2.52 13.25 9.02
CA LYS A 128 -3.41 14.38 8.73
C LYS A 128 -4.87 13.90 8.77
N PRO A 129 -5.76 14.58 9.52
CA PRO A 129 -7.19 14.26 9.49
C PRO A 129 -7.82 14.52 8.12
#